data_AF-A0A661UNS2-F1
#
_entry.id   AF-A0A661UNS2-F1
#
_cell.length_a   1.000
_cell.length_b   1.000
_cell.length_c   1.000
_cell.angle_alpha   90.00
_cell.angle_beta   90.00
_cell.angle_gamma   90.00
#
_symmetry.space_group_name_H-M   'P 1'
#
loop_
_entity.id
_entity.type
_entity.pdbx_description
1 polymer ?
#
loop_
_entity_poly.entity_id
_entity_poly.type
_entity_poly.pdbx_seq_one_letter_code
_entity_poly.pdbx_strand_id
1 'polypeptide(L)'
;DCNQCGLCVKQCPVNAIKMVEEKPYWTYQCESCMRCINNCPQRAIETAHGFVAIIVYLAYGLSIPLIFNILHRFNLAAIDGSSGIIGFFWSLFEWAIFILIVFLGYRLLHYFMKFKFINRIITYSSLSKYKFWRRYHSPNASI
;
A
#
# COMPACT_ATOMS: atom_id res chain seq x y z
N ASP A 1 -12.53 -12.53 6.17
CA ASP A 1 -12.99 -13.91 5.93
C ASP A 1 -13.57 -14.02 4.53
N CYS A 2 -12.84 -14.63 3.59
CA CYS A 2 -13.29 -14.80 2.20
C CYS A 2 -13.91 -16.19 2.04
N ASN A 3 -15.08 -16.29 1.41
CA ASN A 3 -15.74 -17.58 1.09
C ASN A 3 -15.62 -17.98 -0.38
N GLN A 4 -14.72 -17.33 -1.14
CA GLN A 4 -14.41 -17.68 -2.53
C GLN A 4 -15.60 -17.63 -3.52
N CYS A 5 -16.67 -16.88 -3.21
CA CYS A 5 -17.86 -16.78 -4.06
C CYS A 5 -17.63 -16.21 -5.48
N GLY A 6 -16.47 -15.58 -5.73
CA GLY A 6 -16.09 -15.05 -7.04
C GLY A 6 -16.88 -13.81 -7.51
N LEU A 7 -17.76 -13.25 -6.68
CA LEU A 7 -18.55 -12.04 -7.03
C LEU A 7 -17.66 -10.85 -7.41
N CYS A 8 -16.53 -10.65 -6.71
CA CYS A 8 -15.60 -9.57 -7.04
C CYS A 8 -15.04 -9.68 -8.46
N VAL A 9 -14.76 -10.89 -8.92
CA VAL A 9 -14.28 -11.16 -10.28
C VAL A 9 -15.39 -10.86 -11.29
N LYS A 10 -16.60 -11.40 -11.07
CA LYS A 10 -17.74 -11.25 -11.98
C LYS A 10 -18.20 -9.79 -12.14
N GLN A 11 -18.14 -9.00 -11.08
CA GLN A 11 -18.62 -7.61 -11.07
C GLN A 11 -17.54 -6.58 -11.46
N CYS A 12 -16.31 -7.01 -11.80
CA CYS A 12 -15.26 -6.09 -12.18
C CYS A 12 -15.50 -5.54 -13.60
N PRO A 13 -15.74 -4.22 -13.79
CA PRO A 13 -16.10 -3.68 -15.11
C PRO A 13 -14.97 -3.77 -16.14
N VAL A 14 -13.73 -3.80 -15.65
CA VAL A 14 -12.50 -3.84 -16.45
C VAL A 14 -11.81 -5.21 -16.41
N ASN A 15 -12.48 -6.25 -15.89
CA ASN A 15 -11.95 -7.62 -15.80
C ASN A 15 -10.57 -7.72 -15.12
N ALA A 16 -10.28 -6.83 -14.18
CA ALA A 16 -8.96 -6.68 -13.58
C ALA A 16 -8.66 -7.68 -12.45
N ILE A 17 -9.57 -8.59 -12.09
CA ILE A 17 -9.40 -9.51 -10.95
C ILE A 17 -9.33 -10.95 -11.44
N LYS A 18 -8.29 -11.68 -11.04
CA LYS A 18 -8.10 -13.11 -11.31
C LYS A 18 -8.08 -13.90 -10.02
N MET A 19 -8.42 -15.19 -10.05
CA MET A 19 -8.22 -16.09 -8.91
C MET A 19 -6.83 -16.72 -8.98
N VAL A 20 -6.02 -16.55 -7.95
CA VAL A 20 -4.67 -17.13 -7.81
C VAL A 20 -4.57 -17.70 -6.40
N GLU A 21 -4.20 -18.98 -6.27
CA GLU A 21 -4.15 -19.68 -4.97
C GLU A 21 -5.46 -19.51 -4.16
N GLU A 22 -6.59 -19.63 -4.85
CA GLU A 22 -7.95 -19.44 -4.30
C GLU A 22 -8.24 -18.06 -3.67
N LYS A 23 -7.41 -17.05 -3.99
CA LYS A 23 -7.59 -15.66 -3.57
C LYS A 23 -7.73 -14.73 -4.77
N PRO A 24 -8.51 -13.63 -4.65
CA PRO A 24 -8.54 -12.62 -5.69
C PRO A 24 -7.19 -11.91 -5.79
N TYR A 25 -6.71 -11.73 -7.02
CA TYR A 25 -5.51 -11.01 -7.39
C TYR A 25 -5.89 -9.90 -8.38
N TRP A 26 -5.56 -8.65 -8.05
CA TRP A 26 -5.81 -7.49 -8.89
C TRP A 26 -4.63 -7.25 -9.82
N THR A 27 -4.91 -7.25 -11.11
CA THR A 27 -3.95 -6.94 -12.18
C THR A 27 -3.76 -5.44 -12.34
N TYR A 28 -2.79 -5.04 -13.16
CA TYR A 28 -2.53 -3.64 -13.53
C TYR A 28 -3.66 -2.96 -14.30
N GLN A 29 -4.71 -3.69 -14.73
CA GLN A 29 -5.90 -3.11 -15.35
C GLN A 29 -6.87 -2.49 -14.33
N CYS A 30 -6.60 -2.64 -13.02
CA CYS A 30 -7.47 -2.10 -11.98
C CYS A 30 -7.49 -0.57 -12.00
N GLU A 31 -8.66 0.01 -12.24
CA GLU A 31 -8.91 1.46 -12.23
C GLU A 31 -9.30 2.01 -10.84
N SER A 32 -9.17 1.20 -9.78
CA SER A 32 -9.50 1.59 -8.40
C SER A 32 -10.95 2.08 -8.19
N CYS A 33 -11.91 1.55 -8.95
CA CYS A 33 -13.30 2.01 -8.95
C CYS A 33 -14.15 1.66 -7.71
N MET A 34 -13.60 1.09 -6.63
CA MET A 34 -14.41 0.89 -5.42
C MET A 34 -15.23 -0.41 -5.37
N ARG A 35 -15.61 -0.96 -6.53
CA ARG A 35 -16.77 -1.86 -6.64
C ARG A 35 -16.61 -3.19 -5.89
N CYS A 36 -15.45 -3.84 -6.03
CA CYS A 36 -15.18 -5.12 -5.40
C CYS A 36 -15.17 -5.05 -3.87
N ILE A 37 -14.55 -4.01 -3.28
CA ILE A 37 -14.59 -3.78 -1.83
C ILE A 37 -16.00 -3.44 -1.37
N ASN A 38 -16.74 -2.61 -2.11
CA ASN A 38 -18.07 -2.21 -1.68
C ASN A 38 -19.10 -3.36 -1.72
N ASN A 39 -19.08 -4.19 -2.76
CA ASN A 39 -20.09 -5.23 -2.97
C ASN A 39 -19.75 -6.59 -2.33
N CYS A 40 -18.57 -6.76 -1.72
CA CYS A 40 -18.22 -8.02 -1.09
C CYS A 40 -19.14 -8.31 0.13
N PRO A 41 -19.99 -9.35 0.08
CA PRO A 41 -20.94 -9.62 1.17
C PRO A 41 -20.23 -10.04 2.47
N GLN A 42 -19.06 -10.66 2.34
CA GLN A 42 -18.25 -11.11 3.46
C GLN A 42 -17.35 -10.03 4.07
N ARG A 43 -17.32 -8.82 3.47
CA ARG A 43 -16.34 -7.79 3.81
C ARG A 43 -14.90 -8.35 3.87
N ALA A 44 -14.53 -9.14 2.87
CA ALA A 44 -13.25 -9.82 2.83
C ALA A 44 -12.13 -8.98 2.21
N ILE A 45 -12.49 -7.96 1.43
CA ILE A 45 -11.56 -7.05 0.76
C ILE A 45 -11.48 -5.79 1.62
N GLU A 46 -10.28 -5.44 2.06
CA GLU A 46 -9.99 -4.32 2.95
C GLU A 46 -8.71 -3.61 2.49
N THR A 47 -8.55 -2.34 2.86
CA THR A 47 -7.36 -1.54 2.54
C THR A 47 -6.34 -1.60 3.69
N ALA A 48 -5.06 -1.84 3.39
CA ALA A 48 -4.02 -1.94 4.41
C ALA A 48 -3.49 -0.55 4.88
N HIS A 49 -4.37 0.43 5.10
CA HIS A 49 -4.00 1.83 5.36
C HIS A 49 -3.01 1.98 6.52
N GLY A 50 -3.31 1.37 7.67
CA GLY A 50 -2.46 1.46 8.86
C GLY A 50 -1.05 0.93 8.62
N PHE A 51 -0.92 -0.19 7.90
CA PHE A 51 0.39 -0.77 7.62
C PHE A 51 1.18 0.05 6.59
N VAL A 52 0.53 0.56 5.54
CA VAL A 52 1.17 1.46 4.57
C VAL A 52 1.67 2.73 5.25
N ALA A 53 0.88 3.32 6.16
CA ALA A 53 1.29 4.47 6.94
C ALA A 53 2.54 4.18 7.78
N ILE A 54 2.61 3.00 8.43
CA ILE A 54 3.79 2.57 9.19
C ILE A 54 5.02 2.40 8.28
N ILE A 55 4.88 1.74 7.12
CA ILE A 55 6.00 1.59 6.16
C ILE A 55 6.53 2.96 5.76
N VAL A 56 5.63 3.88 5.37
CA VAL A 56 6.00 5.22 4.92
C VAL A 56 6.65 6.02 6.06
N TYR A 57 6.10 5.95 7.27
CA TYR A 57 6.66 6.60 8.45
C TYR A 57 8.07 6.08 8.76
N LEU A 58 8.28 4.76 8.73
CA LEU A 58 9.61 4.16 8.93
C LEU A 58 10.57 4.51 7.78
N ALA A 59 10.08 4.56 6.54
CA ALA A 59 10.90 4.94 5.38
C ALA A 59 11.45 6.37 5.55
N TYR A 60 10.58 7.33 5.88
CA TYR A 60 11.00 8.70 6.19
C TYR A 60 11.85 8.77 7.47
N GLY A 61 11.48 8.03 8.51
CA GLY A 61 12.19 8.00 9.79
C GLY A 61 13.59 7.41 9.69
N LEU A 62 13.87 6.56 8.70
CA LEU A 62 15.20 6.03 8.41
C LEU A 62 15.98 6.92 7.44
N SER A 63 15.32 7.48 6.43
CA SER A 63 15.98 8.32 5.43
C SER A 63 16.49 9.63 6.01
N ILE A 64 15.69 10.34 6.83
CA ILE A 64 16.05 11.64 7.41
C ILE A 64 17.32 11.62 8.29
N PRO A 65 17.48 10.72 9.28
CA PRO A 65 18.70 10.67 10.08
C PRO A 65 19.92 10.20 9.28
N LEU A 66 19.72 9.33 8.28
CA LEU A 66 20.80 8.94 7.37
C LEU A 66 21.32 10.16 6.60
N ILE A 67 20.42 11.00 6.09
CA ILE A 67 20.75 12.27 5.41
C ILE A 67 21.54 13.17 6.35
N PHE A 68 21.02 13.44 7.55
CA PHE A 68 21.68 14.30 8.53
C PHE A 68 23.09 13.79 8.91
N ASN A 69 23.23 12.48 9.11
CA ASN A 69 24.51 11.86 9.45
C ASN A 69 25.54 11.97 8.30
N ILE A 70 25.10 11.72 7.05
CA ILE A 70 25.99 11.83 5.89
C ILE A 70 26.42 13.28 5.67
N LEU A 71 25.49 14.24 5.73
CA LEU A 71 25.80 15.67 5.60
C LEU A 71 26.82 16.13 6.66
N HIS A 72 26.66 15.67 7.91
CA HIS A 72 27.60 15.98 8.98
C HIS A 72 28.97 15.29 8.77
N ARG A 73 28.99 14.00 8.40
CA ARG A 73 30.23 13.20 8.24
C ARG A 73 31.17 13.79 7.19
N PHE A 74 30.63 14.35 6.12
CA PHE A 74 31.43 14.94 5.04
C PHE A 74 31.62 16.46 5.18
N ASN A 75 31.22 17.06 6.32
CA ASN A 75 31.20 18.52 6.52
C ASN A 75 30.43 19.27 5.41
N LEU A 76 29.51 18.57 4.75
CA LEU A 76 28.66 19.07 3.67
C LEU A 76 27.49 19.92 4.19
N ALA A 77 27.31 20.04 5.51
CA ALA A 77 26.27 20.89 6.10
C ALA A 77 26.41 22.39 5.75
N ALA A 78 27.61 22.83 5.34
CA ALA A 78 27.88 24.18 4.85
C ALA A 78 27.88 24.28 3.31
N ILE A 79 27.83 23.14 2.59
CA ILE A 79 27.65 23.11 1.15
C ILE A 79 26.14 23.18 0.94
N ASP A 80 25.66 24.35 0.54
CA ASP A 80 24.28 24.58 0.11
C ASP A 80 24.00 23.74 -1.15
N GLY A 81 23.77 22.44 -0.95
CA GLY A 81 23.47 21.45 -1.98
C GLY A 81 22.13 21.68 -2.67
N SER A 82 21.47 22.82 -2.41
CA SER A 82 20.23 23.22 -3.08
C SER A 82 20.46 23.78 -4.49
N SER A 83 21.71 24.13 -4.88
CA SER A 83 22.01 24.67 -6.20
C SER A 83 23.05 23.86 -6.98
N GLY A 84 22.59 23.18 -8.04
CA GLY A 84 23.45 22.54 -9.05
C GLY A 84 23.28 21.02 -9.20
N ILE A 85 24.19 20.42 -9.97
CA ILE A 85 24.12 19.01 -10.42
C ILE A 85 24.27 18.01 -9.27
N ILE A 86 25.08 18.35 -8.25
CA ILE A 86 25.34 17.46 -7.10
C ILE A 86 24.07 17.28 -6.25
N GLY A 87 23.33 18.36 -6.01
CA GLY A 87 22.04 18.33 -5.30
C GLY A 87 21.01 17.46 -6.01
N PHE A 88 20.95 17.55 -7.34
CA PHE A 88 20.08 16.71 -8.16
C PHE A 88 20.36 15.21 -7.97
N PHE A 89 21.63 14.79 -8.06
CA PHE A 89 21.99 13.38 -7.87
C PHE A 89 21.76 12.91 -6.43
N TRP A 90 21.99 13.78 -5.45
CA TRP A 90 21.69 13.49 -4.05
C TRP A 90 20.19 13.23 -3.85
N SER A 91 19.32 14.09 -4.39
CA SER A 91 17.87 13.88 -4.36
C SER A 91 17.44 12.59 -5.07
N LEU A 92 18.02 12.27 -6.23
CA LEU A 92 17.73 11.00 -6.92
C LEU A 92 18.09 9.78 -6.07
N PHE A 93 19.23 9.85 -5.38
CA PHE A 93 19.67 8.77 -4.48
C PHE A 93 18.70 8.58 -3.30
N GLU A 94 18.20 9.68 -2.72
CA GLU A 94 17.19 9.62 -1.66
C GLU A 94 15.87 9.00 -2.16
N TRP A 95 15.38 9.44 -3.31
CA TRP A 95 14.18 8.85 -3.92
C TRP A 95 14.37 7.36 -4.22
N ALA A 96 15.55 6.95 -4.66
CA ALA A 96 15.88 5.55 -4.88
C ALA A 96 15.85 4.74 -3.57
N ILE A 97 16.42 5.25 -2.48
CA ILE A 97 16.36 4.61 -1.15
C ILE A 97 14.91 4.52 -0.67
N PHE A 98 14.14 5.61 -0.75
CA PHE A 98 12.74 5.62 -0.33
C PHE A 98 11.92 4.58 -1.10
N ILE A 99 12.04 4.55 -2.43
CA ILE A 99 11.36 3.58 -3.30
C ILE A 99 11.80 2.15 -2.93
N LEU A 100 13.08 1.91 -2.68
CA LEU A 100 13.60 0.60 -2.27
C LEU A 100 13.00 0.15 -0.92
N ILE A 101 12.95 1.02 0.08
CA ILE A 101 12.36 0.71 1.39
C ILE A 101 10.87 0.41 1.24
N VAL A 102 10.12 1.24 0.50
CA VAL A 102 8.69 1.01 0.27
C VAL A 102 8.46 -0.30 -0.49
N PHE A 103 9.26 -0.60 -1.51
CA PHE A 103 9.18 -1.85 -2.26
C PHE A 103 9.45 -3.08 -1.39
N LEU A 104 10.52 -3.07 -0.59
CA LEU A 104 10.84 -4.15 0.36
C LEU A 104 9.76 -4.28 1.43
N GLY A 105 9.30 -3.16 1.98
CA GLY A 105 8.21 -3.11 2.97
C GLY A 105 6.90 -3.68 2.43
N TYR A 106 6.56 -3.39 1.17
CA TYR A 106 5.40 -3.95 0.50
C TYR A 106 5.51 -5.46 0.31
N ARG A 107 6.69 -5.98 -0.06
CA ARG A 107 6.93 -7.43 -0.15
C ARG A 107 6.83 -8.11 1.21
N LEU A 108 7.39 -7.50 2.26
CA LEU A 108 7.26 -7.99 3.63
C LEU A 108 5.81 -8.00 4.09
N LEU A 109 5.03 -6.96 3.81
CA LEU A 109 3.60 -6.92 4.09
C LEU A 109 2.87 -8.12 3.46
N HIS A 110 3.05 -8.36 2.16
CA HIS A 110 2.42 -9.49 1.47
C HIS A 110 2.83 -10.84 2.02
N TYR A 111 4.11 -10.99 2.38
CA TYR A 111 4.60 -12.18 3.05
C TYR A 111 3.92 -12.36 4.41
N PHE A 112 3.86 -11.32 5.24
CA PHE A 112 3.29 -11.39 6.58
C PHE A 112 1.77 -11.57 6.60
N MET A 113 1.05 -11.11 5.58
CA MET A 113 -0.40 -11.36 5.44
C MET A 113 -0.75 -12.85 5.31
N LYS A 114 0.22 -13.74 5.05
CA LYS A 114 0.00 -15.20 5.11
C LYS A 114 -0.28 -15.68 6.53
N PHE A 115 0.21 -14.97 7.56
CA PHE A 115 -0.03 -15.32 8.96
C PHE A 115 -1.36 -14.75 9.45
N LYS A 116 -2.23 -15.62 9.98
CA LYS A 116 -3.60 -15.26 10.42
C LYS A 116 -3.63 -14.13 11.44
N PHE A 117 -2.69 -14.13 12.39
CA PHE A 117 -2.59 -13.11 13.43
C PHE A 117 -2.31 -11.72 12.85
N ILE A 118 -1.30 -11.60 11.99
CA ILE A 118 -0.91 -10.33 11.36
C ILE A 118 -2.03 -9.84 10.43
N ASN A 119 -2.61 -10.74 9.63
CA ASN A 119 -3.74 -10.41 8.79
C ASN A 119 -4.93 -9.83 9.59
N ARG A 120 -5.18 -10.37 10.79
CA ARG A 120 -6.22 -9.86 11.70
C ARG A 120 -5.90 -8.44 12.16
N ILE A 121 -4.67 -8.16 12.61
CA ILE A 121 -4.25 -6.81 12.99
C ILE A 121 -4.45 -5.82 11.84
N ILE A 122 -3.95 -6.15 10.65
CA ILE A 122 -4.07 -5.31 9.45
C ILE A 122 -5.55 -5.02 9.16
N THR A 123 -6.37 -6.07 9.17
CA THR A 123 -7.80 -6.00 8.92
C THR A 123 -8.53 -5.09 9.92
N TYR A 124 -8.19 -5.10 11.20
CA TYR A 124 -8.81 -4.18 12.19
C TYR A 124 -8.20 -2.77 12.17
N SER A 125 -6.97 -2.60 11.68
CA SER A 125 -6.33 -1.29 11.47
C SER A 125 -6.75 -0.61 10.16
N SER A 126 -7.43 -1.32 9.26
CA SER A 126 -7.87 -0.81 7.96
C SER A 126 -8.93 0.30 8.02
N LEU A 127 -9.66 0.38 9.13
CA LEU A 127 -10.91 1.14 9.31
C LEU A 127 -12.09 0.66 8.45
N SER A 128 -11.85 0.18 7.23
CA SER A 128 -12.85 -0.26 6.25
C SER A 128 -13.67 -1.50 6.65
N LYS A 129 -13.23 -2.22 7.68
CA LYS A 129 -13.99 -3.30 8.31
C LYS A 129 -15.19 -2.81 9.12
N TYR A 130 -15.05 -1.68 9.81
CA TYR A 130 -16.04 -1.24 10.80
C TYR A 130 -17.33 -0.74 10.15
N LYS A 131 -18.44 -0.78 10.89
CA LYS A 131 -19.77 -0.41 10.38
C LYS A 131 -19.87 1.08 10.01
N PHE A 132 -19.14 1.95 10.70
CA PHE A 132 -19.13 3.39 10.43
C PHE A 132 -18.50 3.73 9.08
N TRP A 133 -17.58 2.88 8.58
CA TRP A 133 -17.00 3.01 7.26
C TRP A 133 -17.99 2.49 6.20
N ARG A 134 -18.93 3.36 5.81
CA ARG A 134 -20.03 3.01 4.91
C ARG A 134 -19.50 2.60 3.54
N ARG A 135 -19.93 1.43 3.05
CA ARG A 135 -19.66 0.96 1.69
C ARG A 135 -20.66 1.59 0.74
N TYR A 136 -20.16 2.22 -0.33
CA TYR A 136 -21.00 2.85 -1.34
C TYR A 136 -21.50 1.80 -2.33
N HIS A 137 -22.83 1.69 -2.47
CA HIS A 137 -23.44 0.83 -3.46
C HIS A 137 -24.01 1.71 -4.57
N SER A 138 -23.51 1.52 -5.80
CA SER A 138 -24.04 2.27 -6.95
C SER A 138 -25.44 1.76 -7.30
N PRO A 139 -26.41 2.63 -7.59
CA PRO A 139 -27.80 2.23 -7.89
C PRO A 139 -27.92 1.22 -9.05
N ASN A 140 -27.01 1.32 -10.02
CA ASN A 140 -27.03 0.52 -11.25
C ASN A 140 -26.07 -0.68 -11.22
N ALA A 141 -25.50 -1.02 -10.06
CA ALA A 141 -24.73 -2.26 -9.95
C ALA A 141 -25.71 -3.42 -9.85
N SER A 142 -25.78 -4.26 -10.89
CA SER A 142 -26.40 -5.58 -10.81
C SER A 142 -25.73 -6.37 -9.68
N ILE A 143 -26.49 -6.62 -8.62
CA ILE A 143 -26.08 -7.46 -7.48
C ILE A 143 -26.13 -8.92 -7.91
#